data_AF-A0A1Y3ULV3-F1
#
_entry.id   AF-A0A1Y3ULV3-F1
#
_cell.length_a   1.000
_cell.length_b   1.000
_cell.length_c   1.000
_cell.angle_alpha   90.00
_cell.angle_beta   90.00
_cell.angle_gamma   90.00
#
_symmetry.space_group_name_H-M   'P 1'
#
loop_
_entity.id
_entity.type
_entity.pdbx_description
1 polymer ?
#
loop_
_entity_poly.entity_id
_entity_poly.type
_entity_poly.pdbx_seq_one_letter_code
_entity_poly.pdbx_strand_id
1 'polypeptide(L)'
;MYTTEFVDVPLGELLTRVQTLKHEGFRFIQMFAETTAAGMDLVYTFYDETCDNALNLVVYGIDETSEVPSIQGLYFAAFSYENETHDLFGVHFVNMVLDFGGHFFNVAEEAPMTVITPEMKAEREKLAKQKAAAAAKARKAAEAAQAAKAEAAADAKEAAVAAGKSAGSVGDEPDPAAAAAPKAAPAEDAAAKEAERAAKMEAKLAAMDPEKAAKVRAALAAKAAKAAAKDGE
;
A
#
# COMPACT_ATOMS: atom_id res chain seq x y z
N MET A 1 -13.59 -1.38 38.68
CA MET A 1 -12.28 -0.68 38.63
C MET A 1 -12.14 -0.23 37.20
N TYR A 2 -12.05 1.08 36.96
CA TYR A 2 -11.99 1.61 35.60
C TYR A 2 -10.69 1.14 34.93
N THR A 3 -10.82 0.50 33.76
CA THR A 3 -9.69 0.03 32.97
C THR A 3 -9.54 0.86 31.71
N THR A 4 -8.30 1.00 31.25
CA THR A 4 -7.98 1.65 29.99
C THR A 4 -7.12 0.69 29.17
N GLU A 5 -7.48 0.48 27.92
CA GLU A 5 -6.76 -0.35 26.96
C GLU A 5 -6.36 0.48 25.74
N PHE A 6 -5.22 0.16 25.14
CA PHE A 6 -4.74 0.74 23.89
C PHE A 6 -4.56 -0.40 22.89
N VAL A 7 -5.16 -0.26 21.72
CA VAL A 7 -5.13 -1.26 20.66
C VAL A 7 -4.74 -0.58 19.36
N ASP A 8 -3.68 -1.08 18.76
CA ASP A 8 -3.20 -0.62 17.47
C ASP A 8 -4.14 -1.13 16.37
N VAL A 9 -4.58 -0.23 15.50
CA VAL A 9 -5.48 -0.54 14.39
C VAL A 9 -4.88 -0.01 13.10
N PRO A 10 -4.69 -0.86 12.07
CA PRO A 10 -4.31 -0.40 10.74
C PRO A 10 -5.37 0.54 10.16
N LEU A 11 -4.95 1.56 9.42
CA LEU A 11 -5.86 2.56 8.83
C LEU A 11 -7.02 1.93 8.04
N GLY A 12 -6.74 0.88 7.24
CA GLY A 12 -7.75 0.19 6.44
C GLY A 12 -8.79 -0.58 7.25
N GLU A 13 -8.54 -0.85 8.53
CA GLU A 13 -9.44 -1.58 9.42
C GLU A 13 -10.20 -0.66 10.40
N LEU A 14 -9.87 0.64 10.43
CA LEU A 14 -10.45 1.62 11.35
C LEU A 14 -11.98 1.62 11.30
N LEU A 15 -12.58 1.82 10.13
CA LEU A 15 -14.04 1.87 10.00
C LEU A 15 -14.71 0.56 10.44
N THR A 16 -14.16 -0.58 10.04
CA THR A 16 -14.68 -1.89 10.41
C THR A 16 -14.65 -2.06 11.93
N ARG A 17 -13.55 -1.68 12.58
CA ARG A 17 -13.44 -1.77 14.04
C ARG A 17 -14.44 -0.85 14.74
N VAL A 18 -14.57 0.40 14.29
CA VAL A 18 -15.49 1.38 14.85
C VAL A 18 -16.95 0.96 14.66
N GLN A 19 -17.29 0.34 13.52
CA GLN A 19 -18.61 -0.22 13.28
C GLN A 19 -18.92 -1.36 14.27
N THR A 20 -17.97 -2.27 14.49
CA THR A 20 -18.11 -3.33 15.51
C THR A 20 -18.35 -2.74 16.90
N LEU A 21 -17.56 -1.74 17.31
CA LEU A 21 -17.74 -1.06 18.60
C LEU A 21 -19.13 -0.41 18.72
N LYS A 22 -19.66 0.16 17.63
CA LYS A 22 -21.02 0.71 17.60
C LYS A 22 -22.09 -0.36 17.82
N HIS A 23 -21.93 -1.53 17.21
CA HIS A 23 -22.84 -2.66 17.41
C HIS A 23 -22.74 -3.25 18.82
N GLU A 24 -21.55 -3.24 19.42
CA GLU A 24 -21.30 -3.66 20.81
C GLU A 24 -21.84 -2.64 21.84
N GLY A 25 -22.20 -1.43 21.41
CA GLY A 25 -22.80 -0.41 22.27
C GLY A 25 -21.80 0.55 22.92
N PHE A 26 -20.55 0.56 22.46
CA PHE A 26 -19.55 1.51 22.95
C PHE A 26 -19.96 2.95 22.61
N ARG A 27 -19.59 3.88 23.50
CA ARG A 27 -19.77 5.31 23.29
C ARG A 27 -18.46 5.93 22.84
N PHE A 28 -18.52 6.72 21.76
CA PHE A 28 -17.39 7.57 21.39
C PHE A 28 -17.24 8.73 22.39
N ILE A 29 -16.03 8.96 22.89
CA ILE A 29 -15.72 9.97 23.90
C ILE A 29 -14.93 11.13 23.31
N GLN A 30 -13.81 10.83 22.65
CA GLN A 30 -12.92 11.84 22.09
C GLN A 30 -12.01 11.26 21.01
N MET A 31 -11.40 12.14 20.23
CA MET A 31 -10.30 11.84 19.33
C MET A 31 -9.23 12.92 19.47
N PHE A 32 -7.96 12.54 19.41
CA PHE A 32 -6.86 13.49 19.31
C PHE A 32 -5.79 12.99 18.35
N ALA A 33 -5.03 13.94 17.82
CA ALA A 33 -3.87 13.68 16.97
C ALA A 33 -2.58 14.02 17.72
N GLU A 34 -1.56 13.21 17.52
CA GLU A 34 -0.21 13.46 17.99
C GLU A 34 0.75 13.48 16.80
N THR A 35 1.55 14.54 16.71
CA THR A 35 2.60 14.63 15.69
C THR A 35 3.86 13.94 16.20
N THR A 36 4.29 12.87 15.53
CA THR A 36 5.51 12.12 15.86
C THR A 36 6.57 12.30 14.77
N ALA A 37 7.79 11.81 15.03
CA ALA A 37 8.87 11.88 14.05
C ALA A 37 8.60 11.06 12.76
N ALA A 38 7.73 10.04 12.86
CA ALA A 38 7.39 9.15 11.75
C ALA A 38 6.18 9.63 10.93
N GLY A 39 5.35 10.52 11.48
CA GLY A 39 4.11 10.98 10.87
C GLY A 39 3.14 11.50 11.91
N MET A 40 1.85 11.34 11.65
CA MET A 40 0.77 11.65 12.58
C MET A 40 0.14 10.37 13.09
N ASP A 41 -0.17 10.36 14.38
CA ASP A 41 -0.87 9.26 15.02
C ASP A 41 -2.23 9.77 15.50
N LEU A 42 -3.28 9.01 15.21
CA LEU A 42 -4.66 9.31 15.61
C LEU A 42 -5.10 8.35 16.70
N VAL A 43 -5.62 8.89 17.79
CA VAL A 43 -6.14 8.10 18.90
C VAL A 43 -7.63 8.37 19.05
N TYR A 44 -8.43 7.31 18.94
CA TYR A 44 -9.88 7.35 19.13
C TYR A 44 -10.25 6.64 20.43
N THR A 45 -10.86 7.36 21.38
CA THR A 45 -11.29 6.80 22.65
C THR A 45 -12.77 6.44 22.62
N PHE A 46 -13.06 5.18 22.95
CA PHE A 46 -14.40 4.64 23.14
C PHE A 46 -14.56 4.14 24.56
N TYR A 47 -15.76 4.24 25.12
CA TYR A 47 -16.07 3.80 26.47
C TYR A 47 -17.21 2.79 26.47
N ASP A 48 -17.00 1.70 27.18
CA ASP A 48 -18.00 0.69 27.48
C ASP A 48 -18.53 0.89 28.91
N GLU A 49 -19.79 1.28 29.01
CA GLU A 49 -20.48 1.47 30.30
C GLU A 49 -20.78 0.15 31.01
N THR A 50 -20.77 -0.98 30.30
CA THR A 50 -21.09 -2.29 30.89
C THR A 50 -19.90 -2.88 31.64
N CYS A 51 -18.69 -2.66 31.11
CA CYS A 51 -17.45 -3.19 31.68
C CYS A 51 -16.59 -2.13 32.37
N ASP A 52 -17.04 -0.86 32.42
CA ASP A 52 -16.27 0.28 32.92
C ASP A 52 -14.87 0.39 32.25
N ASN A 53 -14.82 0.18 30.93
CA ASN A 53 -13.58 0.10 30.17
C ASN A 53 -13.48 1.18 29.09
N ALA A 54 -12.35 1.89 29.05
CA ALA A 54 -12.02 2.81 27.97
C ALA A 54 -11.04 2.16 26.98
N LEU A 55 -11.51 1.95 25.76
CA LEU A 55 -10.73 1.41 24.66
C LEU A 55 -10.22 2.54 23.76
N ASN A 56 -8.91 2.62 23.59
CA ASN A 56 -8.27 3.59 22.70
C ASN A 56 -7.77 2.86 21.46
N LEU A 57 -8.35 3.18 20.30
CA LEU A 57 -7.84 2.71 19.02
C LEU A 57 -6.75 3.67 18.55
N VAL A 58 -5.57 3.16 18.27
CA VAL A 58 -4.42 3.95 17.83
C VAL A 58 -4.11 3.62 16.38
N VAL A 59 -4.15 4.63 15.52
CA VAL A 59 -3.82 4.54 14.11
C VAL A 59 -2.53 5.30 13.86
N TYR A 60 -1.48 4.56 13.53
CA TYR A 60 -0.14 5.11 13.35
C TYR A 60 0.16 5.48 11.89
N GLY A 61 1.07 6.44 11.71
CA GLY A 61 1.75 6.67 10.43
C GLY A 61 0.88 7.32 9.36
N ILE A 62 -0.03 8.21 9.78
CA ILE A 62 -0.78 9.08 8.87
C ILE A 62 0.18 10.13 8.30
N ASP A 63 0.25 10.21 6.98
CA ASP A 63 0.99 11.24 6.26
C ASP A 63 0.06 12.19 5.49
N GLU A 64 0.63 13.21 4.84
CA GLU A 64 -0.10 14.21 4.05
C GLU A 64 -0.88 13.60 2.87
N THR A 65 -0.59 12.36 2.48
CA THR A 65 -1.25 11.65 1.38
C THR A 65 -2.25 10.59 1.85
N SER A 66 -2.33 10.37 3.16
CA SER A 66 -3.16 9.34 3.76
C SER A 66 -4.60 9.82 3.85
N GLU A 67 -5.51 9.07 3.25
CA GLU A 67 -6.94 9.34 3.32
C GLU A 67 -7.54 8.59 4.52
N VAL A 68 -7.90 9.35 5.57
CA VAL A 68 -8.50 8.77 6.77
C VAL A 68 -10.02 8.73 6.63
N PRO A 69 -10.66 7.56 6.70
CA PRO A 69 -12.10 7.50 6.60
C PRO A 69 -12.78 8.07 7.86
N SER A 70 -13.69 9.02 7.66
CA SER A 70 -14.46 9.65 8.73
C SER A 70 -15.39 8.67 9.44
N ILE A 71 -15.46 8.77 10.77
CA ILE A 71 -16.36 7.99 11.61
C ILE A 71 -17.68 8.71 11.89
N GLN A 72 -17.89 9.92 11.36
CA GLN A 72 -19.09 10.74 11.59
C GLN A 72 -20.40 10.03 11.23
N GLY A 73 -20.39 9.18 10.21
CA GLY A 73 -21.56 8.38 9.82
C GLY A 73 -22.03 7.40 10.91
N LEU A 74 -21.13 6.97 11.79
CA LEU A 74 -21.42 6.06 12.92
C LEU A 74 -21.55 6.83 14.25
N TYR A 75 -20.68 7.82 14.44
CA TYR A 75 -20.63 8.69 15.61
C TYR A 75 -20.57 10.14 15.17
N PHE A 76 -21.74 10.75 15.01
CA PHE A 76 -21.82 12.14 14.57
C PHE A 76 -21.01 13.10 15.46
N ALA A 77 -20.92 12.83 16.76
CA ALA A 77 -20.10 13.60 17.71
C ALA A 77 -18.61 13.72 17.34
N ALA A 78 -18.09 12.87 16.45
CA ALA A 78 -16.73 12.98 15.94
C ALA A 78 -16.51 14.21 15.04
N PHE A 79 -17.57 14.87 14.56
CA PHE A 79 -17.46 15.98 13.61
C PHE A 79 -16.56 17.11 14.12
N SER A 80 -16.66 17.47 15.40
CA SER A 80 -15.84 18.55 15.97
C SER A 80 -14.36 18.18 15.96
N TYR A 81 -14.04 16.95 16.35
CA TYR A 81 -12.67 16.47 16.47
C TYR A 81 -12.00 16.26 15.11
N GLU A 82 -12.72 15.68 14.14
CA GLU A 82 -12.18 15.48 12.79
C GLU A 82 -11.96 16.81 12.07
N ASN A 83 -12.89 17.75 12.18
CA ASN A 83 -12.71 19.09 11.61
C ASN A 83 -11.59 19.89 12.30
N GLU A 84 -11.49 19.81 13.63
CA GLU A 84 -10.39 20.39 14.39
C GLU A 84 -9.04 19.80 13.95
N THR A 85 -8.97 18.48 13.77
CA THR A 85 -7.73 17.80 13.39
C THR A 85 -7.35 18.08 11.94
N HIS A 86 -8.33 18.18 11.05
CA HIS A 86 -8.11 18.62 9.67
C HIS A 86 -7.48 20.02 9.64
N ASP A 87 -7.99 20.97 10.43
CA ASP A 87 -7.53 22.36 10.43
C ASP A 87 -6.20 22.55 11.18
N LEU A 88 -6.07 22.00 12.38
CA LEU A 88 -4.88 22.17 13.22
C LEU A 88 -3.70 21.31 12.78
N PHE A 89 -3.99 20.12 12.23
CA PHE A 89 -2.98 19.12 11.92
C PHE A 89 -2.87 18.76 10.43
N GLY A 90 -3.79 19.23 9.58
CA GLY A 90 -3.73 18.97 8.14
C GLY A 90 -4.03 17.52 7.75
N VAL A 91 -4.71 16.75 8.61
CA VAL A 91 -5.09 15.36 8.31
C VAL A 91 -6.22 15.35 7.29
N HIS A 92 -6.05 14.60 6.21
CA HIS A 92 -7.05 14.48 5.16
C HIS A 92 -8.11 13.41 5.50
N PHE A 93 -9.29 13.86 5.91
CA PHE A 93 -10.43 12.99 6.16
C PHE A 93 -11.32 12.85 4.92
N VAL A 94 -11.76 11.62 4.63
CA VAL A 94 -12.69 11.31 3.53
C VAL A 94 -14.05 10.88 4.07
N ASN A 95 -15.11 11.14 3.30
CA ASN A 95 -16.50 10.79 3.63
C ASN A 95 -17.03 11.45 4.91
N MET A 96 -16.58 12.67 5.22
CA MET A 96 -17.16 13.47 6.30
C MET A 96 -18.62 13.82 5.98
N VAL A 97 -19.49 13.68 6.98
CA VAL A 97 -20.91 14.03 6.88
C VAL A 97 -21.10 15.54 7.01
N LEU A 98 -20.39 16.16 7.95
CA LEU A 98 -20.34 17.59 8.15
C LEU A 98 -18.89 18.06 8.03
N ASP A 99 -18.57 18.59 6.86
CA ASP A 99 -17.25 19.09 6.50
C ASP A 99 -17.27 20.63 6.44
N PHE A 100 -16.40 21.27 7.21
CA PHE A 100 -16.20 22.72 7.19
C PHE A 100 -15.07 23.13 6.23
N GLY A 101 -14.45 22.19 5.51
CA GLY A 101 -13.45 22.44 4.49
C GLY A 101 -12.18 23.10 5.01
N GLY A 102 -11.81 22.86 6.27
CA GLY A 102 -10.69 23.55 6.93
C GLY A 102 -11.01 24.97 7.40
N HIS A 103 -12.29 25.30 7.61
CA HIS A 103 -12.72 26.57 8.19
C HIS A 103 -13.45 26.38 9.53
N PHE A 104 -13.11 25.32 10.26
CA PHE A 104 -13.67 25.07 11.58
C PHE A 104 -13.12 26.07 12.61
N PHE A 105 -11.81 26.36 12.53
CA PHE A 105 -11.20 27.50 13.19
C PHE A 105 -10.73 28.53 12.16
N ASN A 106 -10.69 29.79 12.59
CA ASN A 106 -10.01 30.84 11.84
C ASN A 106 -8.53 30.83 12.20
N VAL A 107 -7.78 29.94 11.56
CA VAL A 107 -6.34 29.81 11.79
C VAL A 107 -5.57 30.75 10.86
N ALA A 108 -4.48 31.34 11.37
CA ALA A 108 -3.65 32.27 10.60
C ALA A 108 -2.70 31.56 9.62
N GLU A 109 -2.37 30.29 9.86
CA GLU A 109 -1.47 29.45 9.06
C GLU A 109 -2.07 28.05 8.95
N GLU A 110 -1.78 27.34 7.84
CA GLU A 110 -2.26 25.98 7.60
C GLU A 110 -1.53 24.97 8.51
N ALA A 111 -2.29 24.12 9.23
CA ALA A 111 -1.79 23.06 10.10
C ALA A 111 -0.74 23.48 11.16
N PRO A 112 -1.03 24.48 12.03
CA PRO A 112 -0.07 25.07 12.97
C PRO A 112 0.52 24.08 13.98
N MET A 113 -0.21 23.01 14.33
CA MET A 113 0.22 22.03 15.35
C MET A 113 1.18 20.97 14.79
N THR A 114 1.49 21.02 13.50
CA THR A 114 2.47 20.13 12.85
C THR A 114 3.85 20.75 12.67
N VAL A 115 3.98 22.06 12.94
CA VAL A 115 5.26 22.78 12.82
C VAL A 115 6.12 22.49 14.05
N ILE A 116 6.75 21.32 14.07
CA ILE A 116 7.65 20.89 15.15
C ILE A 116 8.95 21.73 15.16
N THR A 117 9.34 22.38 14.04
CA THR A 117 10.31 23.49 13.94
C THR A 117 10.45 23.93 12.46
N PRO A 118 10.78 25.21 12.16
CA PRO A 118 10.94 25.70 10.79
C PRO A 118 12.05 24.99 9.98
N GLU A 119 13.05 24.43 10.66
CA GLU A 119 14.15 23.68 10.02
C GLU A 119 13.68 22.32 9.47
N MET A 120 12.82 21.60 10.20
CA MET A 120 12.26 20.32 9.73
C MET A 120 11.25 20.49 8.59
N LYS A 121 10.53 21.63 8.57
CA LYS A 121 9.67 22.02 7.44
C LYS A 121 10.51 22.30 6.19
N ALA A 122 11.62 23.02 6.33
CA ALA A 122 12.54 23.28 5.23
C ALA A 122 13.21 21.99 4.69
N GLU A 123 13.55 21.05 5.57
CA GLU A 123 14.08 19.74 5.14
C GLU A 123 13.02 18.87 4.47
N ARG A 124 11.77 18.84 4.97
CA ARG A 124 10.66 18.15 4.30
C ARG A 124 10.31 18.76 2.96
N GLU A 125 10.25 20.08 2.83
CA GLU A 125 10.03 20.76 1.54
C GLU A 125 11.18 20.47 0.56
N LYS A 126 12.43 20.47 1.05
CA LYS A 126 13.59 20.12 0.22
C LYS A 126 13.52 18.66 -0.23
N LEU A 127 13.14 17.73 0.64
CA LEU A 127 13.00 16.31 0.32
C LEU A 127 11.80 16.06 -0.62
N ALA A 128 10.67 16.74 -0.41
CA ALA A 128 9.49 16.67 -1.27
C ALA A 128 9.81 17.21 -2.68
N LYS A 129 10.52 18.34 -2.77
CA LYS A 129 10.99 18.91 -4.05
C LYS A 129 11.98 17.99 -4.76
N GLN A 130 12.85 17.31 -4.01
CA GLN A 130 13.77 16.30 -4.57
C GLN A 130 13.02 15.04 -5.05
N LYS A 131 12.05 14.54 -4.28
CA LYS A 131 11.20 13.41 -4.68
C LYS A 131 10.33 13.75 -5.90
N ALA A 132 9.74 14.95 -5.95
CA ALA A 132 8.97 15.42 -7.10
C ALA A 132 9.84 15.59 -8.35
N ALA A 133 11.06 16.10 -8.21
CA ALA A 133 12.02 16.20 -9.32
C ALA A 133 12.46 14.81 -9.81
N ALA A 134 12.69 13.86 -8.90
CA ALA A 134 13.01 12.47 -9.24
C ALA A 134 11.83 11.76 -9.93
N ALA A 135 10.61 11.95 -9.44
CA ALA A 135 9.39 11.40 -10.05
C ALA A 135 9.11 12.00 -11.43
N ALA A 136 9.29 13.31 -11.60
CA ALA A 136 9.17 13.96 -12.91
C ALA A 136 10.24 13.47 -13.90
N LYS A 137 11.48 13.25 -13.43
CA LYS A 137 12.55 12.67 -14.26
C LYS A 137 12.25 11.22 -14.63
N ALA A 138 11.74 10.42 -13.69
CA ALA A 138 11.33 9.04 -13.94
C ALA A 138 10.17 8.97 -14.94
N ARG A 139 9.17 9.86 -14.81
CA ARG A 139 8.06 9.97 -15.76
C ARG A 139 8.53 10.36 -17.17
N LYS A 140 9.39 11.36 -17.30
CA LYS A 140 9.96 11.75 -18.59
C LYS A 140 10.81 10.64 -19.22
N ALA A 141 11.56 9.88 -18.41
CA ALA A 141 12.31 8.73 -18.89
C ALA A 141 11.39 7.58 -19.34
N ALA A 142 10.30 7.33 -18.63
CA ALA A 142 9.29 6.34 -19.02
C ALA A 142 8.55 6.74 -20.30
N GLU A 143 8.17 8.01 -20.44
CA GLU A 143 7.54 8.56 -21.66
C GLU A 143 8.49 8.48 -22.86
N ALA A 144 9.77 8.82 -22.69
CA ALA A 144 10.78 8.68 -23.75
C ALA A 144 11.04 7.21 -24.15
N ALA A 145 11.06 6.29 -23.18
CA ALA A 145 11.21 4.86 -23.45
C ALA A 145 9.97 4.27 -24.15
N GLN A 146 8.77 4.79 -23.86
CA GLN A 146 7.53 4.42 -24.56
C GLN A 146 7.50 4.98 -25.99
N ALA A 147 7.93 6.22 -26.19
CA ALA A 147 8.05 6.82 -27.52
C ALA A 147 9.05 6.07 -28.42
N ALA A 148 10.23 5.72 -27.90
CA ALA A 148 11.24 4.94 -28.63
C ALA A 148 10.75 3.52 -28.99
N LYS A 149 9.95 2.90 -28.11
CA LYS A 149 9.31 1.60 -28.41
C LYS A 149 8.21 1.71 -29.46
N ALA A 150 7.48 2.82 -29.48
CA ALA A 150 6.45 3.09 -30.49
C ALA A 150 7.07 3.36 -31.87
N GLU A 151 8.20 4.07 -31.92
CA GLU A 151 8.95 4.34 -33.16
C GLU A 151 9.57 3.04 -33.72
N ALA A 152 10.23 2.22 -32.88
CA ALA A 152 10.74 0.92 -33.31
C ALA A 152 9.63 -0.05 -33.78
N ALA A 153 8.41 0.06 -33.24
CA ALA A 153 7.25 -0.71 -33.70
C ALA A 153 6.68 -0.17 -35.03
N ALA A 154 6.84 1.13 -35.32
CA ALA A 154 6.47 1.73 -36.59
C ALA A 154 7.47 1.36 -37.71
N ASP A 155 8.77 1.40 -37.43
CA ASP A 155 9.82 0.97 -38.36
C ASP A 155 9.72 -0.52 -38.72
N ALA A 156 9.37 -1.37 -37.75
CA ALA A 156 9.10 -2.79 -38.00
C ALA A 156 7.86 -3.02 -38.89
N LYS A 157 6.88 -2.12 -38.83
CA LYS A 157 5.66 -2.18 -39.64
C LYS A 157 5.91 -1.67 -41.06
N GLU A 158 6.75 -0.65 -41.22
CA GLU A 158 7.16 -0.13 -42.54
C GLU A 158 8.10 -1.10 -43.28
N ALA A 159 9.01 -1.77 -42.57
CA ALA A 159 9.82 -2.86 -43.11
C ALA A 159 8.98 -4.09 -43.53
N ALA A 160 7.88 -4.39 -42.83
CA ALA A 160 6.96 -5.46 -43.21
C ALA A 160 6.12 -5.12 -44.46
N VAL A 161 5.81 -3.84 -44.69
CA VAL A 161 5.11 -3.36 -45.91
C VAL A 161 6.06 -3.35 -47.12
N ALA A 162 7.33 -2.99 -46.94
CA ALA A 162 8.35 -3.06 -47.99
C ALA A 162 8.72 -4.49 -48.43
N ALA A 163 8.47 -5.50 -47.57
CA ALA A 163 8.70 -6.92 -47.85
C ALA A 163 7.54 -7.63 -48.57
N GLY A 164 6.47 -6.91 -48.95
CA GLY A 164 5.47 -7.41 -49.90
C GLY A 164 4.67 -8.65 -49.45
N LYS A 165 4.27 -8.75 -48.18
CA LYS A 165 3.30 -9.78 -47.74
C LYS A 165 1.92 -9.18 -47.48
N SER A 166 1.01 -9.43 -48.43
CA SER A 166 -0.43 -9.20 -48.30
C SER A 166 -1.16 -10.42 -47.70
N ALA A 167 -2.29 -10.12 -47.07
CA ALA A 167 -3.16 -10.91 -46.22
C ALA A 167 -3.93 -12.09 -46.85
N GLY A 168 -4.48 -12.93 -45.97
CA GLY A 168 -5.53 -13.94 -46.21
C GLY A 168 -5.21 -15.21 -45.41
N SER A 169 -6.07 -15.80 -44.57
CA SER A 169 -7.51 -16.00 -44.74
C SER A 169 -8.24 -16.29 -43.41
N VAL A 170 -9.51 -15.91 -43.40
CA VAL A 170 -10.61 -16.28 -42.49
C VAL A 170 -10.83 -17.81 -42.48
N GLY A 171 -11.23 -18.38 -41.34
CA GLY A 171 -11.65 -19.77 -41.24
C GLY A 171 -12.04 -20.22 -39.83
N ASP A 172 -13.33 -20.02 -39.51
CA ASP A 172 -14.26 -20.78 -38.65
C ASP A 172 -13.73 -21.92 -37.74
N GLU A 173 -14.16 -21.87 -36.47
CA GLU A 173 -14.12 -22.94 -35.45
C GLU A 173 -14.94 -24.17 -35.89
N PRO A 174 -14.72 -25.40 -35.36
CA PRO A 174 -15.34 -25.73 -34.06
C PRO A 174 -14.60 -26.76 -33.17
N ASP A 175 -14.91 -26.67 -31.88
CA ASP A 175 -14.73 -27.69 -30.83
C ASP A 175 -15.58 -28.96 -31.14
N PRO A 176 -15.13 -30.17 -30.76
CA PRO A 176 -16.00 -30.94 -29.87
C PRO A 176 -15.29 -31.74 -28.77
N ALA A 177 -15.91 -31.72 -27.59
CA ALA A 177 -15.65 -32.56 -26.43
C ALA A 177 -16.00 -34.05 -26.65
N ALA A 178 -15.17 -34.94 -26.08
CA ALA A 178 -15.52 -36.00 -25.10
C ALA A 178 -14.81 -37.36 -25.27
N ALA A 179 -14.30 -37.83 -24.13
CA ALA A 179 -14.17 -39.21 -23.66
C ALA A 179 -12.82 -39.97 -23.76
N ALA A 180 -12.37 -40.35 -22.55
CA ALA A 180 -11.66 -41.57 -22.16
C ALA A 180 -10.13 -41.67 -22.40
N ALA A 181 -9.41 -41.49 -21.29
CA ALA A 181 -8.08 -42.04 -21.00
C ALA A 181 -8.08 -43.60 -21.02
N PRO A 182 -6.95 -44.33 -20.82
CA PRO A 182 -5.60 -43.87 -20.46
C PRO A 182 -4.43 -44.57 -21.21
N LYS A 183 -3.24 -43.93 -21.28
CA LYS A 183 -1.95 -44.51 -20.85
C LYS A 183 -0.74 -43.64 -21.19
N ALA A 184 0.13 -43.53 -20.19
CA ALA A 184 1.60 -43.48 -20.20
C ALA A 184 2.31 -42.39 -21.03
N ALA A 185 3.03 -41.53 -20.31
CA ALA A 185 3.95 -40.50 -20.78
C ALA A 185 5.14 -41.05 -21.59
N PRO A 186 5.90 -40.14 -22.24
CA PRO A 186 7.31 -40.05 -21.90
C PRO A 186 7.73 -38.63 -21.47
N ALA A 187 8.70 -38.63 -20.57
CA ALA A 187 9.30 -37.49 -19.92
C ALA A 187 10.28 -36.76 -20.85
N GLU A 188 9.90 -35.59 -21.37
CA GLU A 188 10.85 -34.60 -21.94
C GLU A 188 10.57 -33.14 -21.53
N ASP A 189 9.47 -32.85 -20.82
CA ASP A 189 9.05 -31.46 -20.50
C ASP A 189 9.46 -30.96 -19.09
N ALA A 190 10.28 -31.73 -18.36
CA ALA A 190 10.68 -31.34 -16.99
C ALA A 190 11.97 -30.48 -16.97
N ALA A 191 12.95 -30.82 -17.81
CA ALA A 191 14.26 -30.16 -17.81
C ALA A 191 14.21 -28.71 -18.35
N ALA A 192 13.35 -28.45 -19.33
CA ALA A 192 13.17 -27.10 -19.90
C ALA A 192 12.52 -26.14 -18.89
N LYS A 193 11.54 -26.62 -18.12
CA LYS A 193 10.86 -25.83 -17.08
C LYS A 193 11.75 -25.56 -15.87
N GLU A 194 12.67 -26.46 -15.56
CA GLU A 194 13.60 -26.29 -14.45
C GLU A 194 14.74 -25.31 -14.79
N ALA A 195 15.22 -25.33 -16.03
CA ALA A 195 16.19 -24.36 -16.55
C ALA A 195 15.61 -22.92 -16.60
N GLU A 196 14.34 -22.77 -17.02
CA GLU A 196 13.67 -21.45 -17.02
C GLU A 196 13.48 -20.90 -15.60
N ARG A 197 13.22 -21.78 -14.62
CA ARG A 197 13.01 -21.39 -13.22
C ARG A 197 14.34 -21.03 -12.53
N ALA A 198 15.43 -21.71 -12.88
CA ALA A 198 16.78 -21.39 -12.42
C ALA A 198 17.28 -20.05 -12.98
N ALA A 199 17.10 -19.81 -14.29
CA ALA A 199 17.47 -18.54 -14.93
C ALA A 199 16.67 -17.35 -14.37
N LYS A 200 15.37 -17.54 -14.09
CA LYS A 200 14.52 -16.51 -13.44
C LYS A 200 14.90 -16.25 -11.98
N MET A 201 15.51 -17.21 -11.28
CA MET A 201 15.96 -17.03 -9.90
C MET A 201 17.32 -16.31 -9.83
N GLU A 202 18.21 -16.58 -10.78
CA GLU A 202 19.51 -15.93 -10.90
C GLU A 202 19.38 -14.44 -11.33
N ALA A 203 18.49 -14.14 -12.27
CA ALA A 203 18.15 -12.77 -12.65
C ALA A 203 17.54 -11.96 -11.49
N LYS A 204 16.77 -12.61 -10.62
CA LYS A 204 16.21 -11.98 -9.40
C LYS A 204 17.25 -11.80 -8.29
N LEU A 205 18.31 -12.59 -8.27
CA LEU A 205 19.39 -12.46 -7.29
C LEU A 205 20.41 -11.39 -7.71
N ALA A 206 20.59 -11.16 -9.02
CA ALA A 206 21.41 -10.07 -9.56
C ALA A 206 20.74 -8.69 -9.47
N ALA A 207 19.40 -8.64 -9.41
CA ALA A 207 18.62 -7.39 -9.27
C ALA A 207 18.34 -7.00 -7.79
N MET A 208 18.97 -7.65 -6.82
CA MET A 208 18.70 -7.50 -5.39
C MET A 208 19.89 -6.87 -4.65
N ASP A 209 19.61 -5.90 -3.77
CA ASP A 209 20.59 -5.18 -2.92
C ASP A 209 21.51 -6.18 -2.16
N PRO A 210 22.84 -5.94 -2.03
CA PRO A 210 23.78 -6.92 -1.51
C PRO A 210 23.47 -7.34 -0.07
N GLU A 211 22.89 -6.45 0.74
CA GLU A 211 22.45 -6.75 2.10
C GLU A 211 21.25 -7.71 2.13
N LYS A 212 20.32 -7.59 1.18
CA LYS A 212 19.17 -8.49 1.11
C LYS A 212 19.57 -9.85 0.54
N ALA A 213 20.51 -9.90 -0.40
CA ALA A 213 21.10 -11.15 -0.89
C ALA A 213 21.87 -11.90 0.22
N ALA A 214 22.60 -11.19 1.08
CA ALA A 214 23.26 -11.77 2.25
C ALA A 214 22.26 -12.36 3.25
N LYS A 215 21.14 -11.67 3.52
CA LYS A 215 20.09 -12.14 4.42
C LYS A 215 19.35 -13.37 3.88
N VAL A 216 19.10 -13.44 2.56
CA VAL A 216 18.49 -14.61 1.93
C VAL A 216 19.44 -15.81 1.90
N ARG A 217 20.75 -15.59 1.64
CA ARG A 217 21.76 -16.66 1.74
C ARG A 217 21.91 -17.17 3.18
N ALA A 218 21.87 -16.29 4.18
CA ALA A 218 21.89 -16.68 5.59
C ALA A 218 20.63 -17.46 6.00
N ALA A 219 19.45 -17.04 5.53
CA ALA A 219 18.20 -17.74 5.81
C ALA A 219 18.14 -19.13 5.15
N LEU A 220 18.69 -19.28 3.94
CA LEU A 220 18.77 -20.57 3.25
C LEU A 220 19.80 -21.50 3.90
N ALA A 221 20.96 -20.99 4.34
CA ALA A 221 21.94 -21.78 5.08
C ALA A 221 21.42 -22.25 6.46
N ALA A 222 20.69 -21.38 7.18
CA ALA A 222 20.05 -21.75 8.44
C ALA A 222 18.95 -22.80 8.28
N LYS A 223 18.21 -22.74 7.16
CA LYS A 223 17.17 -23.74 6.84
C LYS A 223 17.77 -25.07 6.41
N ALA A 224 18.89 -25.06 5.68
CA ALA A 224 19.64 -26.27 5.34
C ALA A 224 20.28 -26.94 6.57
N ALA A 225 20.82 -26.15 7.51
CA ALA A 225 21.34 -26.67 8.78
C ALA A 225 20.25 -27.30 9.67
N LYS A 226 19.05 -26.70 9.70
CA LYS A 226 17.89 -27.28 10.40
C LYS A 226 17.34 -28.55 9.73
N ALA A 227 17.48 -28.68 8.42
CA ALA A 227 17.10 -29.90 7.70
C ALA A 227 18.11 -31.04 7.98
N ALA A 228 19.41 -30.75 7.94
CA ALA A 228 20.46 -31.72 8.26
C ALA A 228 20.43 -32.20 9.73
N ALA A 229 19.97 -31.36 10.66
CA ALA A 229 19.78 -31.73 12.07
C ALA A 229 18.53 -32.60 12.33
N LYS A 230 17.61 -32.72 11.35
CA LYS A 230 16.39 -33.55 11.46
C LYS A 230 16.53 -34.94 10.84
N ASP A 231 17.53 -35.15 9.99
CA ASP A 231 17.83 -36.44 9.35
C ASP A 231 18.95 -37.22 10.10
N GLY A 232 19.33 -36.76 11.30
CA GLY A 232 20.41 -37.34 12.11
C GLY A 232 19.98 -37.88 13.48
N GLU A 233 18.70 -38.18 13.68
CA GLU A 233 18.17 -38.93 14.84
C GLU A 233 17.62 -40.29 14.40
#